data_AF-A0A2V9B0B6-F1
#
_entry.id   AF-A0A2V9B0B6-F1
#
_cell.length_a   1.000
_cell.length_b   1.000
_cell.length_c   1.000
_cell.angle_alpha   90.00
_cell.angle_beta   90.00
_cell.angle_gamma   90.00
#
_symmetry.space_group_name_H-M   'P 1'
#
loop_
_entity.id
_entity.type
_entity.pdbx_description
1 polymer ?
#
loop_
_entity_poly.entity_id
_entity_poly.type
_entity_poly.pdbx_seq_one_letter_code
_entity_poly.pdbx_strand_id
1 'polypeptide(L)' 'MSCCYGQTYHTLKFRAICGRASEAVRRSSDLVLELGATAPEISLLAPFMVPARLLGFHQGTKKGLDPDYPRHLSRVVILD' A
#
# COMPACT_ATOMS: atom_id res chain seq x y z
N MET A 1 0.65 -5.93 -16.03
CA MET A 1 0.11 -5.48 -14.73
C MET A 1 1.28 -5.27 -13.78
N SER A 2 1.63 -4.01 -13.53
CA SER A 2 2.89 -3.60 -12.88
C SER A 2 2.84 -3.86 -11.37
N CYS A 3 3.71 -4.73 -10.88
CA CYS A 3 3.94 -4.97 -9.46
C CYS A 3 5.00 -3.98 -8.97
N CYS A 4 4.63 -3.03 -8.12
CA CYS A 4 5.57 -2.07 -7.54
C CYS A 4 6.52 -2.80 -6.57
N TYR A 5 7.81 -2.94 -6.94
CA TYR A 5 8.81 -3.75 -6.22
C TYR A 5 10.00 -2.91 -5.75
N GLY A 6 10.23 -2.88 -4.42
CA GLY A 6 11.53 -3.10 -3.78
C GLY A 6 12.51 -1.94 -3.48
N GLN A 7 12.85 -1.80 -2.17
CA GLN A 7 14.13 -1.46 -1.48
C GLN A 7 13.90 -0.44 -0.32
N THR A 8 14.49 -0.48 0.88
CA THR A 8 15.55 -1.25 1.57
C THR A 8 15.59 -0.79 3.05
N TYR A 9 15.12 -1.54 4.07
CA TYR A 9 15.49 -1.29 5.50
C TYR A 9 15.28 -2.56 6.36
N HIS A 10 16.37 -3.19 6.82
CA HIS A 10 16.63 -4.17 7.93
C HIS A 10 15.56 -5.16 8.50
N THR A 11 14.37 -5.29 7.93
CA THR A 11 13.46 -6.43 8.07
C THR A 11 12.49 -6.35 6.89
N LEU A 12 12.94 -6.79 5.71
CA LEU A 12 12.16 -6.71 4.48
C LEU A 12 10.97 -7.67 4.58
N LYS A 13 9.84 -7.15 5.11
CA LYS A 13 8.55 -7.83 5.02
C LYS A 13 7.93 -7.50 3.67
N PHE A 14 7.95 -8.46 2.76
CA PHE A 14 7.40 -8.34 1.43
C PHE A 14 5.88 -8.49 1.48
N ARG A 15 5.15 -7.50 0.98
CA ARG A 15 3.68 -7.46 1.01
C ARG A 15 3.15 -7.19 -0.38
N ALA A 16 2.17 -7.98 -0.82
CA ALA A 16 1.54 -7.83 -2.13
C ALA A 16 0.04 -7.57 -1.99
N ILE A 17 -0.48 -6.61 -2.76
CA ILE A 17 -1.90 -6.41 -2.99
C ILE A 17 -2.16 -6.67 -4.47
N CYS A 18 -3.04 -7.61 -4.79
CA CYS A 18 -3.29 -8.02 -6.16
C CYS A 18 -4.74 -8.50 -6.35
N GLY A 19 -5.23 -8.48 -7.59
CA GLY A 19 -6.53 -9.06 -7.90
C GLY A 19 -6.54 -10.58 -7.70
N ARG A 20 -5.53 -11.25 -8.26
CA ARG A 20 -5.24 -12.67 -8.07
C ARG A 20 -3.73 -12.87 -7.98
N ALA A 21 -3.27 -13.57 -6.95
CA ALA A 21 -1.83 -13.79 -6.74
C ALA A 21 -1.34 -14.98 -7.57
N SER A 22 -0.25 -14.78 -8.32
CA SER A 22 0.50 -15.90 -8.90
C SER A 22 1.24 -16.68 -7.81
N GLU A 23 1.62 -17.90 -8.13
CA GLU A 23 2.35 -18.80 -7.23
C GLU A 23 3.69 -18.20 -6.78
N ALA A 24 4.39 -17.53 -7.70
CA ALA A 24 5.61 -16.78 -7.40
C ALA A 24 5.38 -15.67 -6.36
N VAL A 25 4.30 -14.88 -6.50
CA VAL A 25 3.96 -13.80 -5.54
C VAL A 25 3.65 -14.37 -4.17
N ARG A 26 2.95 -15.52 -4.10
CA ARG A 26 2.65 -16.19 -2.83
C ARG A 26 3.91 -16.68 -2.14
N ARG A 27 4.87 -17.23 -2.89
CA ARG A 27 6.15 -17.71 -2.33
C ARG A 27 7.06 -16.58 -1.84
N SER A 28 7.03 -15.42 -2.51
CA SER A 28 7.94 -14.32 -2.21
C SER A 28 7.40 -13.29 -1.23
N SER A 29 6.14 -13.40 -0.79
CA SER A 29 5.47 -12.42 0.07
C SER A 29 5.17 -12.97 1.45
N ASP A 30 5.49 -12.21 2.49
CA ASP A 30 5.08 -12.49 3.86
C ASP A 30 3.59 -12.25 4.10
N LEU A 31 2.98 -11.38 3.28
CA LEU A 31 1.55 -11.10 3.31
C LEU A 31 1.04 -10.85 1.90
N VAL A 32 -0.03 -11.56 1.52
CA VAL A 32 -0.73 -11.38 0.25
C VAL A 32 -2.18 -11.01 0.52
N LEU A 33 -2.63 -9.90 -0.04
CA LEU A 33 -4.03 -9.47 -0.07
C LEU A 33 -4.57 -9.67 -1.49
N GLU A 34 -5.39 -10.71 -1.65
CA GLU A 34 -6.10 -10.99 -2.90
C GLU A 34 -7.49 -10.36 -2.85
N LEU A 35 -7.72 -9.36 -3.70
CA LEU A 35 -8.96 -8.58 -3.67
C LEU A 35 -10.09 -9.23 -4.47
N GLY A 36 -9.79 -10.16 -5.38
CA GLY A 36 -10.80 -10.84 -6.21
C GLY A 36 -11.65 -9.89 -7.06
N ALA A 37 -11.25 -8.62 -7.17
CA ALA A 37 -12.05 -7.60 -7.81
C ALA A 37 -12.19 -7.90 -9.30
N THR A 38 -13.42 -8.17 -9.72
CA THR A 38 -13.78 -8.41 -11.11
C THR A 38 -14.51 -7.18 -11.60
N ALA A 39 -13.74 -6.15 -11.96
CA ALA A 39 -14.25 -4.85 -12.40
C ALA A 39 -13.37 -4.33 -13.55
N PRO A 40 -13.90 -3.41 -14.39
CA PRO A 40 -13.07 -2.71 -15.37
C PRO A 40 -11.86 -2.05 -14.70
N GLU A 41 -10.73 -1.97 -15.40
CA GLU A 41 -9.45 -1.53 -14.81
C GLU A 41 -9.54 -0.17 -14.11
N ILE A 42 -10.34 0.76 -14.64
CA ILE A 42 -10.56 2.08 -14.04
C ILE A 42 -11.29 1.99 -12.68
N SER A 43 -12.16 1.01 -12.50
CA SER A 43 -12.90 0.79 -11.27
C SER A 43 -12.06 0.05 -10.21
N LEU A 44 -10.90 -0.52 -10.59
CA LEU A 44 -10.01 -1.20 -9.66
C LEU A 44 -9.25 -0.24 -8.75
N LEU A 45 -9.19 1.06 -9.06
CA LEU A 45 -8.47 2.02 -8.22
C LEU A 45 -9.01 2.03 -6.78
N ALA A 46 -10.33 2.11 -6.60
CA ALA A 46 -10.94 2.16 -5.27
C ALA A 46 -10.67 0.90 -4.42
N PRO A 47 -10.88 -0.34 -4.92
CA PRO A 47 -10.53 -1.57 -4.22
C PRO A 47 -9.08 -1.64 -3.77
N PHE A 48 -8.13 -1.10 -4.54
CA PHE A 48 -6.71 -1.12 -4.20
C PHE A 48 -6.30 0.02 -3.24
N MET A 49 -6.98 1.17 -3.27
CA MET A 49 -6.68 2.29 -2.38
C MET A 49 -6.96 1.99 -0.91
N VAL A 50 -8.02 1.26 -0.60
CA VAL A 50 -8.41 0.95 0.78
C VAL A 50 -7.33 0.19 1.55
N PRO A 51 -6.86 -1.00 1.10
CA PRO A 51 -5.80 -1.72 1.80
C PRO A 51 -4.49 -0.95 1.83
N ALA A 52 -4.15 -0.20 0.77
CA ALA A 52 -2.95 0.64 0.75
C ALA A 52 -3.00 1.72 1.83
N ARG A 53 -4.15 2.41 1.99
CA ARG A 53 -4.33 3.44 3.02
C ARG A 53 -4.26 2.86 4.43
N LEU A 54 -4.91 1.71 4.66
CA LEU A 54 -4.86 1.02 5.96
C LEU A 54 -3.44 0.56 6.32
N LEU A 55 -2.67 0.05 5.35
CA LEU A 55 -1.27 -0.30 5.56
C LEU A 55 -0.43 0.92 5.92
N GLY A 56 -0.60 2.05 5.22
CA GLY A 56 0.07 3.31 5.54
C GLY A 56 -0.24 3.77 6.96
N PHE A 57 -1.53 3.80 7.32
CA PHE A 57 -2.00 4.19 8.65
C PHE A 57 -1.44 3.28 9.75
N HIS A 58 -1.52 1.96 9.58
CA HIS A 58 -1.00 1.00 10.56
C HIS A 58 0.52 1.12 10.73
N GLN A 59 1.27 1.31 9.64
CA GLN A 59 2.72 1.50 9.73
C GLN A 59 3.09 2.84 10.37
N GLY A 60 2.36 3.92 10.07
CA GLY A 60 2.57 5.24 10.67
C GLY A 60 2.34 5.21 12.18
N THR A 61 1.18 4.71 12.60
CA THR A 61 0.81 4.58 14.02
C THR A 61 1.77 3.66 14.78
N LYS A 62 2.15 2.52 14.20
CA LYS A 62 3.16 1.62 14.79
C LYS A 62 4.53 2.30 14.98
N LYS A 63 4.88 3.26 14.13
CA LYS A 63 6.11 4.04 14.22
C LYS A 63 5.98 5.28 15.12
N GLY A 64 4.83 5.49 15.75
CA GLY A 64 4.56 6.69 16.55
C GLY A 64 4.45 7.98 15.72
N LEU A 65 4.18 7.86 14.41
CA LEU A 65 3.94 9.00 13.54
C LEU A 65 2.47 9.40 13.62
N ASP A 66 2.21 10.70 13.62
CA ASP A 66 0.87 11.27 13.51
C ASP A 66 0.41 11.20 12.04
N PRO A 67 -0.62 10.40 11.71
CA PRO A 67 -1.14 10.30 10.35
C PRO A 67 -1.97 11.52 9.93
N ASP A 68 -2.54 12.26 10.89
CA ASP A 68 -3.37 13.44 10.64
C ASP A 68 -2.51 14.70 10.48
N TYR A 69 -1.39 14.76 11.20
CA TYR A 69 -0.40 15.84 11.14
C TYR A 69 1.00 15.34 10.73
N PRO A 70 1.17 14.92 9.46
CA PRO A 70 2.47 14.47 8.96
C PRO A 70 3.53 15.58 9.00
N ARG A 71 4.73 15.25 9.47
CA ARG A 71 5.86 16.20 9.55
C ARG A 71 6.21 16.75 8.17
N HIS A 72 6.41 18.07 8.09
CA HIS A 72 6.81 18.81 6.89
C HIS A 72 5.77 18.84 5.76
N LEU A 73 4.53 18.42 6.02
CA LEU A 73 3.43 18.55 5.07
C LEU A 73 2.36 19.48 5.67
N SER A 74 1.85 20.39 4.85
CA SER A 74 0.60 21.08 5.10
C SER A 74 -0.50 20.44 4.27
N ARG A 75 -1.72 20.46 4.79
CA ARG A 75 -2.90 19.96 4.06
C ARG A 75 -3.14 20.73 2.75
N VAL A 76 -2.78 22.01 2.73
CA VAL A 76 -2.85 22.90 1.57
C VAL A 76 -1.60 23.79 1.59
N VAL A 77 -0.98 23.98 0.43
CA VAL A 77 0.12 24.93 0.23
C VAL A 77 -0.43 26.12 -0.55
N ILE A 78 -0.41 27.29 0.06
CA ILE A 78 -0.74 28.56 -0.60
C ILE A 78 0.59 29.26 -0.86
N LEU A 79 0.82 29.66 -2.11
CA LEU A 79 2.00 30.39 -2.54
C LEU A 79 1.56 31.83 -2.82
N ASP A 80 2.24 32.78 -2.18
CA ASP A 80 2.06 34.21 -2.43
C ASP A 80 2.93 34.67 -3.62
#